data_AF-A0A3M2BGE2-F1
#
_entry.id   AF-A0A3M2BGE2-F1
#
_cell.length_a   1.000
_cell.length_b   1.000
_cell.length_c   1.000
_cell.angle_alpha   90.00
_cell.angle_beta   90.00
_cell.angle_gamma   90.00
#
_symmetry.space_group_name_H-M   'P 1'
#
loop_
_entity.id
_entity.type
_entity.pdbx_description
1 polymer ?
#
loop_
_entity_poly.entity_id
_entity_poly.type
_entity_poly.pdbx_seq_one_letter_code
_entity_poly.pdbx_strand_id
1 'polypeptide(L)'
;MASITTRKNGSRFISFVNAAGEPRHITLGKVPKRYAEALKVKVEDLASAALHGHAPTDDTTRWLASIDDRLYEKLAAVGLAPERTGAAIGTWLEQYLDEREGDLKPESLRKLKQTKAKLLAHFDADTPL
;
A
#
# COMPACT_ATOMS: atom_id res chain seq x y z
N MET A 1 -6.23 -20.58 4.14
CA MET A 1 -7.41 -20.72 3.26
C MET A 1 -8.29 -19.50 3.43
N ALA A 2 -8.81 -18.93 2.34
CA ALA A 2 -9.67 -17.74 2.39
C ALA A 2 -11.12 -18.11 2.09
N SER A 3 -12.07 -17.30 2.56
CA SER A 3 -13.50 -17.48 2.32
C SER A 3 -14.17 -16.16 1.96
N ILE A 4 -15.22 -16.22 1.13
CA ILE A 4 -16.00 -15.05 0.73
C ILE A 4 -17.29 -15.04 1.53
N THR A 5 -17.56 -13.96 2.24
CA THR A 5 -18.84 -13.75 2.92
C THR A 5 -19.61 -12.62 2.24
N THR A 6 -20.90 -12.85 1.97
CA THR A 6 -21.81 -11.84 1.43
C THR A 6 -22.78 -11.39 2.51
N ARG A 7 -22.84 -10.08 2.78
CA ARG A 7 -23.78 -9.47 3.73
C ARG A 7 -25.16 -9.27 3.08
N LYS A 8 -26.19 -9.12 3.91
CA LYS A 8 -27.59 -8.88 3.47
C LYS A 8 -27.73 -7.67 2.52
N ASN A 9 -26.87 -6.65 2.68
CA ASN A 9 -26.87 -5.45 1.84
C ASN A 9 -26.13 -5.64 0.48
N GLY A 10 -25.70 -6.86 0.14
CA GLY A 10 -24.96 -7.18 -1.08
C GLY A 10 -23.46 -6.85 -1.05
N SER A 11 -22.95 -6.31 0.06
CA SER A 11 -21.50 -6.12 0.22
C SER A 11 -20.78 -7.43 0.53
N ARG A 12 -19.54 -7.54 0.08
CA ARG A 12 -18.70 -8.73 0.19
C ARG A 12 -17.41 -8.42 0.93
N PHE A 13 -16.91 -9.40 1.67
CA PHE A 13 -15.58 -9.38 2.27
C PHE A 13 -14.92 -10.75 2.17
N ILE A 14 -13.59 -10.75 2.12
CA ILE A 14 -12.77 -11.95 2.10
C ILE A 14 -12.17 -12.13 3.49
N SER A 15 -12.35 -13.28 4.12
CA SER A 15 -11.74 -13.62 5.40
C SER A 15 -10.65 -14.66 5.21
N PHE A 16 -9.56 -14.57 5.97
CA PHE A 16 -8.45 -15.52 5.96
C PHE A 16 -7.77 -15.54 7.34
N VAL A 17 -6.84 -16.47 7.53
CA VAL A 17 -5.99 -16.54 8.73
C VAL A 17 -4.58 -16.09 8.32
N ASN A 18 -4.00 -15.14 9.04
CA ASN A 18 -2.65 -14.63 8.76
C ASN A 18 -1.57 -15.60 9.25
N ALA A 19 -0.29 -15.29 8.97
CA ALA A 19 0.85 -16.09 9.41
C ALA A 19 0.95 -16.21 10.95
N ALA A 20 0.39 -15.26 11.70
CA ALA A 20 0.33 -15.27 13.16
C ALA A 20 -0.83 -16.15 13.72
N GLY A 21 -1.64 -16.77 12.86
CA GLY A 21 -2.79 -17.59 13.27
C GLY A 21 -4.04 -16.78 13.63
N GLU A 22 -4.05 -15.47 13.35
CA GLU A 22 -5.15 -14.58 13.67
C GLU A 22 -6.13 -14.43 12.49
N PRO A 23 -7.45 -14.39 12.75
CA PRO A 23 -8.43 -14.14 11.71
C PRO A 23 -8.38 -12.68 11.24
N ARG A 24 -8.21 -12.49 9.92
CA ARG A 24 -8.22 -11.19 9.25
C ARG A 24 -9.28 -11.16 8.14
N HIS A 25 -9.73 -9.97 7.77
CA HIS A 25 -10.67 -9.80 6.68
C HIS A 25 -10.42 -8.53 5.87
N ILE A 26 -10.71 -8.59 4.56
CA ILE A 26 -10.60 -7.50 3.61
C ILE A 26 -12.00 -7.14 3.11
N THR A 27 -12.41 -5.90 3.30
CA THR A 27 -13.72 -5.41 2.86
C THR A 27 -13.68 -4.96 1.39
N LEU A 28 -14.46 -5.62 0.54
CA LEU A 28 -14.56 -5.29 -0.90
C LEU A 28 -15.70 -4.32 -1.20
N GLY A 29 -16.74 -4.29 -0.36
CA GLY A 29 -17.96 -3.53 -0.65
C GLY A 29 -18.85 -4.25 -1.66
N LYS A 30 -19.66 -3.50 -2.41
CA LYS A 30 -20.59 -4.07 -3.41
C LYS A 30 -19.86 -4.32 -4.73
N VAL A 31 -19.20 -5.47 -4.84
CA VAL A 31 -18.49 -5.92 -6.05
C VAL A 31 -19.09 -7.21 -6.59
N PRO A 32 -19.10 -7.51 -7.90
CA PRO A 32 -19.63 -8.77 -8.43
C PRO A 32 -18.99 -10.02 -7.79
N LYS A 33 -19.74 -11.13 -7.67
CA LYS A 33 -19.24 -12.38 -7.05
C LYS A 33 -17.97 -12.90 -7.75
N ARG A 34 -17.97 -12.89 -9.09
CA ARG A 34 -16.82 -13.29 -9.91
C ARG A 34 -15.55 -12.50 -9.59
N TYR A 35 -15.67 -11.19 -9.34
CA TYR A 35 -14.54 -10.37 -8.95
C TYR A 35 -14.01 -10.77 -7.56
N ALA A 36 -14.91 -11.03 -6.60
CA ALA A 36 -14.52 -11.51 -5.28
C ALA A 36 -13.85 -12.89 -5.32
N GLU A 37 -14.30 -13.79 -6.21
CA GLU A 37 -13.68 -15.10 -6.45
C GLU A 37 -12.26 -14.97 -7.02
N ALA A 38 -12.04 -14.07 -7.98
CA ALA A 38 -10.70 -13.80 -8.51
C ALA A 38 -9.76 -13.23 -7.42
N LEU A 39 -10.23 -12.27 -6.63
CA LEU A 39 -9.44 -11.71 -5.52
C LEU A 39 -9.14 -12.74 -4.43
N LYS A 40 -10.08 -13.64 -4.14
CA LYS A 40 -9.88 -14.71 -3.16
C LYS A 40 -8.66 -15.56 -3.50
N VAL A 41 -8.51 -15.95 -4.75
CA VAL A 41 -7.36 -16.76 -5.20
C VAL A 41 -6.04 -16.04 -4.95
N LYS A 42 -5.98 -14.73 -5.24
CA LYS A 42 -4.80 -13.89 -4.98
C LYS A 42 -4.49 -13.76 -3.50
N VAL A 43 -5.52 -13.54 -2.68
CA VAL A 43 -5.39 -13.47 -1.22
C VAL A 43 -4.90 -14.81 -0.64
N GLU A 44 -5.36 -15.95 -1.17
CA GLU A 44 -4.89 -17.27 -0.73
C GLU A 44 -3.40 -17.48 -1.05
N ASP A 45 -2.97 -17.08 -2.24
CA ASP A 45 -1.57 -17.15 -2.64
C ASP A 45 -0.68 -16.27 -1.77
N LEU A 46 -1.06 -15.01 -1.54
CA LEU A 46 -0.34 -14.09 -0.64
C LEU A 46 -0.28 -14.61 0.80
N ALA A 47 -1.39 -15.15 1.32
CA ALA A 47 -1.42 -15.70 2.67
C ALA A 47 -0.55 -16.96 2.81
N SER A 48 -0.53 -17.81 1.78
CA SER A 48 0.35 -18.99 1.71
C SER A 48 1.82 -18.58 1.68
N ALA A 49 2.17 -17.64 0.81
CA ALA A 49 3.50 -17.07 0.71
C ALA A 49 3.99 -16.50 2.04
N ALA A 50 3.16 -15.71 2.72
CA ALA A 50 3.46 -15.15 4.03
C ALA A 50 3.61 -16.23 5.14
N LEU A 51 2.76 -17.26 5.13
CA LEU A 51 2.80 -18.33 6.13
C LEU A 51 4.03 -19.24 5.97
N HIS A 52 4.43 -19.53 4.74
CA HIS A 52 5.48 -20.50 4.44
C HIS A 52 6.83 -19.86 4.10
N GLY A 53 6.91 -18.52 4.03
CA GLY A 53 8.14 -17.79 3.76
C GLY A 53 8.65 -17.95 2.32
N HIS A 54 7.76 -18.17 1.35
CA HIS A 54 8.11 -18.23 -0.07
C HIS A 54 7.55 -17.00 -0.82
N ALA A 55 8.03 -16.78 -2.04
CA ALA A 55 7.48 -15.74 -2.91
C ALA A 55 6.07 -16.14 -3.41
N PRO A 56 5.11 -15.18 -3.55
CA PRO A 56 3.86 -15.42 -4.27
C PRO A 56 4.11 -15.81 -5.72
N THR A 57 3.10 -16.36 -6.40
CA THR A 57 3.22 -16.68 -7.83
C THR A 57 3.48 -15.42 -8.68
N ASP A 58 4.10 -15.60 -9.85
CA ASP A 58 4.36 -14.51 -10.81
C ASP A 58 3.09 -13.74 -11.19
N ASP A 59 1.98 -14.45 -11.37
CA ASP A 59 0.69 -13.88 -11.70
C ASP A 59 0.13 -13.02 -10.54
N THR A 60 0.31 -13.45 -9.29
CA THR A 60 -0.07 -12.64 -8.11
C THR A 60 0.85 -11.44 -7.93
N THR A 61 2.15 -11.61 -8.17
CA THR A 61 3.14 -10.53 -8.11
C THR A 61 2.83 -9.44 -9.14
N ARG A 62 2.56 -9.83 -10.40
CA ARG A 62 2.17 -8.89 -11.46
C ARG A 62 0.85 -8.21 -11.15
N TRP A 63 -0.12 -8.96 -10.65
CA TRP A 63 -1.39 -8.41 -10.22
C TRP A 63 -1.20 -7.37 -9.10
N LEU A 64 -0.40 -7.67 -8.07
CA LEU A 64 -0.12 -6.77 -6.95
C LEU A 64 0.55 -5.46 -7.41
N ALA A 65 1.34 -5.49 -8.48
CA ALA A 65 1.90 -4.28 -9.08
C ALA A 65 0.87 -3.42 -9.86
N SER A 66 -0.22 -4.03 -10.31
CA SER A 66 -1.24 -3.40 -11.19
C SER A 66 -2.47 -2.85 -10.47
N ILE A 67 -2.69 -3.22 -9.20
CA ILE A 67 -3.87 -2.80 -8.44
C ILE A 67 -3.79 -1.32 -8.03
N ASP A 68 -4.95 -0.73 -7.77
CA ASP A 68 -5.08 0.61 -7.22
C ASP A 68 -4.58 0.69 -5.77
N ASP A 69 -4.16 1.90 -5.36
CA ASP A 69 -3.60 2.15 -4.03
C ASP A 69 -4.57 1.79 -2.91
N ARG A 70 -5.87 2.06 -3.09
CA ARG A 70 -6.87 1.75 -2.07
C ARG A 70 -7.02 0.25 -1.83
N LEU A 71 -6.94 -0.57 -2.87
CA LEU A 71 -6.92 -2.03 -2.70
C LEU A 71 -5.59 -2.50 -2.10
N TYR A 72 -4.47 -1.89 -2.52
CA TYR A 72 -3.15 -2.21 -2.00
C TYR A 72 -3.05 -1.94 -0.49
N GLU A 73 -3.47 -0.76 -0.03
CA GLU A 73 -3.53 -0.37 1.38
C GLU A 73 -4.33 -1.37 2.23
N LYS A 74 -5.46 -1.86 1.70
CA LYS A 74 -6.25 -2.88 2.40
C LYS A 74 -5.52 -4.20 2.55
N LEU A 75 -4.68 -4.58 1.59
CA LEU A 75 -3.84 -5.79 1.66
C LEU A 75 -2.68 -5.57 2.64
N ALA A 76 -2.04 -4.40 2.60
CA ALA A 76 -0.98 -4.04 3.52
C ALA A 76 -1.46 -4.00 4.98
N ALA A 77 -2.64 -3.40 5.23
CA ALA A 77 -3.25 -3.32 6.56
C ALA A 77 -3.54 -4.68 7.21
N VAL A 78 -3.62 -5.75 6.42
CA VAL A 78 -3.81 -7.13 6.90
C VAL A 78 -2.55 -7.99 6.79
N GLY A 79 -1.40 -7.37 6.45
CA GLY A 79 -0.10 -8.03 6.37
C GLY A 79 0.10 -8.94 5.15
N LEU A 80 -0.68 -8.77 4.08
CA LEU A 80 -0.54 -9.57 2.85
C LEU A 80 0.33 -8.91 1.78
N ALA A 81 0.60 -7.62 1.94
CA ALA A 81 1.55 -6.88 1.13
C ALA A 81 2.43 -6.04 2.07
N PRO A 82 3.67 -5.71 1.70
CA PRO A 82 4.41 -4.69 2.42
C PRO A 82 3.65 -3.36 2.33
N GLU A 83 3.80 -2.49 3.32
CA GLU A 83 3.33 -1.11 3.17
C GLU A 83 4.07 -0.47 1.99
N ARG A 84 3.33 0.21 1.12
CA ARG A 84 3.92 1.07 0.10
C ARG A 84 4.51 2.26 0.83
N THR A 85 5.77 2.15 1.23
CA THR A 85 6.61 3.31 1.53
C THR A 85 6.89 4.02 0.22
N GLY A 86 5.90 4.78 -0.27
CA GLY A 86 6.21 5.93 -1.13
C GLY A 86 7.22 6.81 -0.39
N ALA A 87 8.11 7.48 -1.11
CA ALA A 87 9.01 8.43 -0.47
C ALA A 87 8.14 9.42 0.31
N ALA A 88 8.34 9.49 1.62
CA ALA A 88 7.61 10.45 2.43
C ALA A 88 7.98 11.86 1.95
N ILE A 89 7.03 12.79 1.97
CA ILE A 89 7.27 14.16 1.49
C ILE A 89 8.52 14.78 2.14
N GLY A 90 8.79 14.47 3.41
CA GLY A 90 10.01 14.89 4.09
C GLY A 90 11.28 14.33 3.46
N THR A 91 11.34 13.01 3.27
CA THR A 91 12.49 12.32 2.66
C THR A 91 12.74 12.80 1.23
N TRP A 92 11.68 12.98 0.45
CA TRP A 92 11.80 13.48 -0.92
C TRP A 92 12.26 14.93 -0.97
N LEU A 93 11.75 15.81 -0.09
CA LEU A 93 12.18 17.21 -0.02
C LEU A 93 13.66 17.35 0.38
N GLU A 94 14.16 16.44 1.22
CA GLU A 94 15.59 16.38 1.58
C GLU A 94 16.44 15.97 0.39
N GLN A 95 16.13 14.85 -0.24
CA GLN A 95 16.82 14.38 -1.43
C GLN A 95 16.82 15.43 -2.54
N TYR A 96 15.67 16.09 -2.78
CA TYR A 96 15.54 17.12 -3.79
C TYR A 96 16.41 18.36 -3.50
N LEU A 97 16.55 18.76 -2.24
CA LEU A 97 17.41 19.90 -1.87
C LEU A 97 18.89 19.55 -1.97
N ASP A 98 19.28 18.36 -1.55
CA ASP A 98 20.67 17.87 -1.58
C ASP A 98 21.16 17.76 -3.03
N GLU A 99 20.33 17.23 -3.93
CA GLU A 99 20.64 17.17 -5.37
C GLU A 99 20.84 18.56 -6.00
N ARG A 100 20.25 19.62 -5.43
CA ARG A 100 20.24 20.97 -6.01
C ARG A 100 21.19 21.93 -5.32
N GLU A 101 21.87 21.51 -4.24
CA GLU A 101 22.78 22.37 -3.48
C GLU A 101 24.00 22.81 -4.31
N GLY A 102 24.46 21.99 -5.26
CA GLY A 102 25.55 22.32 -6.19
C GLY A 102 25.14 23.10 -7.45
N ASP A 103 23.87 23.00 -7.87
CA ASP A 103 23.40 23.54 -9.15
C ASP A 103 22.74 24.93 -9.04
N LEU A 104 22.31 25.31 -7.84
CA LEU A 104 21.53 26.52 -7.61
C LEU A 104 22.33 27.63 -6.92
N LYS A 105 22.01 28.87 -7.26
CA LYS A 105 22.50 30.04 -6.52
C LYS A 105 22.06 29.96 -5.05
N PRO A 106 22.89 30.44 -4.10
CA PRO A 106 22.58 30.36 -2.66
C PRO A 106 21.19 30.91 -2.29
N GLU A 107 20.78 32.01 -2.93
CA GLU A 107 19.48 32.64 -2.68
C GLU A 107 18.30 31.80 -3.19
N SER A 108 18.48 31.07 -4.29
CA SER A 108 17.47 30.13 -4.79
C SER A 108 17.33 28.93 -3.85
N LEU A 109 18.45 28.40 -3.36
CA LEU A 109 18.45 27.32 -2.38
C LEU A 109 17.79 27.75 -1.07
N ARG A 110 18.05 28.98 -0.60
CA ARG A 110 17.40 29.56 0.59
C ARG A 110 15.88 29.60 0.45
N LYS A 111 15.37 29.99 -0.72
CA LYS A 111 13.93 30.00 -1.01
C LYS A 111 13.33 28.58 -1.01
N LEU A 112 14.02 27.60 -1.58
CA LEU A 112 13.56 26.21 -1.56
C LEU A 112 13.56 25.63 -0.13
N LYS A 113 14.57 25.93 0.69
CA LYS A 113 14.60 25.56 2.12
C LYS A 113 13.41 26.17 2.87
N GLN A 114 13.01 27.41 2.55
CA GLN A 114 11.80 28.03 3.11
C GLN A 114 10.51 27.33 2.63
N THR A 115 10.44 26.93 1.36
CA THR A 115 9.31 26.14 0.84
C THR A 115 9.20 24.79 1.52
N LYS A 116 10.32 24.08 1.76
CA LYS A 116 10.34 22.84 2.56
C LYS A 116 9.70 23.07 3.92
N ALA A 117 10.11 24.12 4.64
CA ALA A 117 9.54 24.43 5.96
C ALA A 117 8.02 24.69 5.92
N LYS A 118 7.52 25.36 4.88
CA LYS A 118 6.08 25.60 4.69
C LYS A 118 5.32 24.32 4.34
N LEU A 119 5.90 23.47 3.49
CA LEU A 119 5.31 22.19 3.12
C LEU A 119 5.22 21.26 4.33
N LEU A 120 6.28 21.17 5.15
CA LEU A 120 6.30 20.36 6.37
C LEU A 120 5.46 20.95 7.51
N ALA A 121 5.13 22.25 7.46
CA ALA A 121 4.17 22.84 8.39
C ALA A 121 2.72 22.53 8.00
N HIS A 122 2.47 22.12 6.74
CA HIS A 122 1.14 21.81 6.23
C HIS A 122 0.88 20.31 6.09
N PHE A 123 1.87 19.57 5.63
CA PHE A 123 1.87 18.12 5.50
C PHE A 123 2.81 17.53 6.55
N ASP A 124 2.38 16.47 7.23
CA ASP A 124 3.27 15.72 8.12
C ASP A 124 4.44 15.14 7.30
N ALA A 125 5.64 15.08 7.89
CA ALA A 125 6.84 14.62 7.18
C ALA A 125 6.70 13.20 6.60
N ASP A 126 5.90 12.37 7.27
CA ASP A 126 5.58 10.98 6.91
C ASP A 126 4.44 10.88 5.89
N THR A 127 3.90 12.00 5.40
CA THR A 127 2.85 11.98 4.38
C THR A 127 3.40 11.31 3.12
N PRO A 128 2.77 10.21 2.64
CA PRO A 128 3.20 9.53 1.43
C PRO A 128 2.98 10.44 0.21
N LEU A 129 3.97 10.46 -0.70
CA LEU A 129 3.87 11.12 -2.01
C LEU A 129 3.16 10.26 -3.05
#